data_AF-X1H5E7-F1
#
_entry.id   AF-X1H5E7-F1
#
_cell.length_a   1.000
_cell.length_b   1.000
_cell.length_c   1.000
_cell.angle_alpha   90.00
_cell.angle_beta   90.00
_cell.angle_gamma   90.00
#
_symmetry.space_group_name_H-M   'P 1'
#
loop_
_entity.id
_entity.type
_entity.pdbx_description
1 polymer ?
#
loop_
_entity_poly.entity_id
_entity_poly.type
_entity_poly.pdbx_seq_one_letter_code
_entity_poly.pdbx_strand_id
1 'polypeptide(L)'
;AVGRRSAIRVRNTADYTTASISCSTGGVVLTKDGTSNSTGVTFADNDTMGEVVTAINNLSNSWSAVIESSDYTSFKSTELAEMFGKSAIEDNWVYLDMPNRAIDDFEVFPNRGEIYRYAGWPEGNRNIFIEDTAGYSSTTMPKNLQLAVKIITKAIYQKRKEEIFGIKNYRVGDVNVTCEDGDVPKEALAILSRFKRVLI
;
A
#
# COMPACT_ATOMS: atom_id res chain seq x y z
N ALA A 1 4.79 3.08 13.95
CA ALA A 1 6.05 3.64 14.48
C ALA A 1 5.95 5.16 14.59
N VAL A 2 6.68 5.83 15.51
CA VAL A 2 6.77 7.31 15.57
C VAL A 2 8.12 7.77 15.02
N GLY A 3 8.10 8.79 14.17
CA GLY A 3 9.30 9.50 13.72
C GLY A 3 10.11 8.72 12.69
N ARG A 4 11.12 9.39 12.16
CA ARG A 4 12.07 8.83 11.20
C ARG A 4 13.47 8.95 11.76
N ARG A 5 14.33 8.01 11.41
CA ARG A 5 15.77 8.06 11.65
C ARG A 5 16.49 7.61 10.39
N SER A 6 17.63 8.23 10.11
CA SER A 6 18.48 7.83 9.00
C SER A 6 19.07 6.46 9.29
N ALA A 7 18.82 5.49 8.41
CA ALA A 7 19.39 4.14 8.49
C ALA A 7 20.67 4.04 7.67
N ILE A 8 20.62 4.54 6.44
CA ILE A 8 21.69 4.46 5.46
C ILE A 8 21.88 5.86 4.88
N ARG A 9 23.13 6.29 4.70
CA ARG A 9 23.45 7.43 3.83
C ARG A 9 24.09 6.95 2.55
N VAL A 10 23.69 7.56 1.44
CA VAL A 10 24.15 7.21 0.09
C VAL A 10 24.54 8.48 -0.65
N ARG A 11 25.61 8.44 -1.45
CA ARG A 11 26.05 9.55 -2.29
C ARG A 11 26.59 9.08 -3.63
N ASN A 12 26.57 9.97 -4.61
CA ASN A 12 27.31 9.80 -5.84
C ASN A 12 28.64 10.55 -5.76
N THR A 13 29.75 9.85 -5.92
CA THR A 13 31.10 10.41 -5.81
C THR A 13 31.66 10.89 -7.16
N ALA A 14 30.85 10.96 -8.23
CA ALA A 14 31.29 11.45 -9.53
C ALA A 14 30.95 12.93 -9.71
N ASP A 15 31.93 13.69 -10.17
CA ASP A 15 31.77 15.11 -10.45
C ASP A 15 30.94 15.36 -11.71
N TYR A 16 30.21 16.49 -11.73
CA TYR A 16 29.48 17.00 -12.90
C TYR A 16 28.44 16.03 -13.50
N THR A 17 27.85 15.17 -12.67
CA THR A 17 26.78 14.24 -13.09
C THR A 17 25.45 14.59 -12.44
N THR A 18 24.36 14.23 -13.12
CA THR A 18 23.04 14.25 -12.49
C THR A 18 22.85 12.95 -11.73
N ALA A 19 22.49 13.04 -10.45
CA ALA A 19 22.34 11.88 -9.59
C ALA A 19 21.11 12.05 -8.70
N SER A 20 20.26 11.02 -8.67
CA SER A 20 19.10 10.99 -7.78
C SER A 20 18.86 9.60 -7.22
N ILE A 21 18.26 9.56 -6.03
CA ILE A 21 17.94 8.33 -5.32
C ILE A 21 16.46 8.32 -4.97
N SER A 22 15.81 7.18 -5.17
CA SER A 22 14.46 6.90 -4.72
C SER A 22 14.42 5.57 -3.97
N CYS A 23 13.57 5.48 -2.95
CA CYS A 23 13.29 4.25 -2.23
C CYS A 23 11.80 3.92 -2.41
N SER A 24 11.52 2.69 -2.80
CA SER A 24 10.16 2.16 -2.95
C SER A 24 10.01 0.90 -2.09
N THR A 25 8.79 0.36 -2.00
CA THR A 25 8.55 -0.93 -1.32
C THR A 25 9.33 -2.11 -1.89
N GLY A 26 9.81 -2.03 -3.14
CA GLY A 26 10.54 -3.11 -3.80
C GLY A 26 12.06 -2.98 -3.78
N GLY A 27 12.60 -1.82 -3.38
CA GLY A 27 14.04 -1.57 -3.44
C GLY A 27 14.44 -0.10 -3.56
N VAL A 28 15.75 0.11 -3.71
CA VAL A 28 16.39 1.41 -3.91
C VAL A 28 16.76 1.59 -5.38
N VAL A 29 16.25 2.67 -5.97
CA VAL A 29 16.54 3.08 -7.36
C VAL A 29 17.54 4.23 -7.31
N LEU A 30 18.70 4.02 -7.93
CA LEU A 30 19.75 5.00 -8.10
C LEU A 30 19.82 5.37 -9.58
N THR A 31 19.57 6.64 -9.90
CA THR A 31 19.58 7.16 -11.27
C THR A 31 20.76 8.10 -11.42
N LYS A 32 21.63 7.82 -12.40
CA LYS A 32 22.75 8.66 -12.78
C LYS A 32 22.66 8.99 -14.27
N ASP A 33 22.70 10.27 -14.64
CA ASP A 33 22.68 10.73 -16.04
C ASP A 33 21.54 10.12 -16.86
N GLY A 34 20.34 10.11 -16.26
CA GLY A 34 19.13 9.52 -16.85
C GLY A 34 19.10 7.99 -16.90
N THR A 35 20.19 7.31 -16.53
CA THR A 35 20.29 5.86 -16.47
C THR A 35 20.03 5.39 -15.05
N SER A 36 18.97 4.60 -14.87
CA SER A 36 18.69 3.96 -13.58
C SER A 36 19.34 2.59 -13.50
N ASN A 37 19.67 2.15 -12.29
CA ASN A 37 19.98 0.75 -12.01
C ASN A 37 18.73 -0.14 -12.22
N SER A 38 18.38 -0.42 -13.46
CA SER A 38 17.21 -1.24 -13.81
C SER A 38 17.26 -2.67 -13.22
N THR A 39 18.43 -3.10 -12.73
CA THR A 39 18.70 -4.45 -12.22
C THR A 39 19.09 -4.57 -10.75
N GLY A 40 19.16 -3.51 -9.92
CA GLY A 40 19.46 -3.78 -8.50
C GLY A 40 19.80 -2.59 -7.62
N VAL A 41 18.97 -2.37 -6.60
CA VAL A 41 19.13 -2.98 -5.28
C VAL A 41 17.72 -3.36 -4.81
N THR A 42 17.29 -4.59 -5.10
CA THR A 42 15.95 -5.07 -4.73
C THR A 42 15.96 -5.53 -3.27
N PHE A 43 14.84 -5.38 -2.58
CA PHE A 43 14.70 -5.92 -1.23
C PHE A 43 14.52 -7.44 -1.19
N ALA A 44 14.16 -8.07 -2.31
CA ALA A 44 14.06 -9.53 -2.41
C ALA A 44 15.43 -10.21 -2.46
N ASP A 45 16.45 -9.55 -3.02
CA ASP A 45 17.82 -10.08 -3.10
C ASP A 45 18.71 -9.56 -1.95
N ASN A 46 18.21 -8.61 -1.15
CA ASN A 46 18.94 -7.92 -0.09
C ASN A 46 17.99 -7.74 1.12
N ASP A 47 17.82 -8.80 1.91
CA ASP A 47 16.85 -8.86 3.00
C ASP A 47 17.16 -7.87 4.13
N THR A 48 18.43 -7.47 4.28
CA THR A 48 18.91 -6.61 5.37
C THR A 48 19.48 -5.27 4.87
N MET A 49 19.48 -4.26 5.73
CA MET A 49 20.10 -2.96 5.44
C MET A 49 21.61 -3.09 5.15
N GLY A 50 22.30 -4.02 5.81
CA GLY A 50 23.70 -4.33 5.53
C GLY A 50 23.91 -4.85 4.10
N GLU A 51 23.06 -5.76 3.64
CA GLU A 51 23.10 -6.28 2.27
C GLU A 51 22.79 -5.19 1.25
N VAL A 52 21.81 -4.31 1.52
CA VAL A 52 21.51 -3.14 0.69
C VAL A 52 22.75 -2.25 0.55
N VAL A 53 23.45 -1.94 1.65
CA VAL A 53 24.69 -1.15 1.61
C VAL A 53 25.77 -1.82 0.77
N THR A 54 25.98 -3.13 0.95
CA THR A 54 26.94 -3.90 0.14
C THR A 54 26.56 -3.88 -1.34
N ALA A 55 25.27 -4.08 -1.66
CA ALA A 55 24.79 -4.04 -3.04
C ALA A 55 25.01 -2.68 -3.70
N ILE A 56 24.73 -1.58 -2.99
CA ILE A 56 24.98 -0.22 -3.51
C ILE A 56 26.48 0.00 -3.75
N ASN A 57 27.34 -0.40 -2.82
CA ASN A 57 28.79 -0.23 -2.94
C ASN A 57 29.40 -1.11 -4.05
N ASN A 58 28.74 -2.22 -4.41
CA ASN A 58 29.13 -3.08 -5.53
C ASN A 58 28.72 -2.51 -6.90
N LEU A 59 27.90 -1.45 -6.94
CA LEU A 59 27.59 -0.74 -8.19
C LEU A 59 28.85 0.01 -8.65
N SER A 60 29.43 -0.37 -9.78
CA SER A 60 30.66 0.22 -10.35
C SER A 60 30.55 1.69 -10.80
N ASN A 61 29.46 2.39 -10.48
CA ASN A 61 29.08 3.69 -11.05
C ASN A 61 29.28 4.89 -10.10
N SER A 62 30.28 4.81 -9.23
CA SER A 62 30.62 5.87 -8.28
C SER A 62 29.54 6.10 -7.21
N TRP A 63 28.81 5.05 -6.81
CA TRP A 63 27.92 5.11 -5.67
C TRP A 63 28.64 4.66 -4.41
N SER A 64 28.37 5.33 -3.30
CA SER A 64 28.87 4.95 -1.98
C SER A 64 27.74 4.99 -0.98
N ALA A 65 27.60 3.92 -0.20
CA ALA A 65 26.63 3.80 0.88
C ALA A 65 27.33 3.44 2.20
N VAL A 66 26.84 4.02 3.29
CA VAL A 66 27.31 3.76 4.65
C VAL A 66 26.10 3.61 5.56
N ILE A 67 26.13 2.62 6.45
CA ILE A 67 25.12 2.47 7.49
C ILE A 67 25.39 3.45 8.63
N GLU A 68 24.36 4.15 9.10
CA GLU A 68 24.51 5.19 10.13
C GLU A 68 24.84 4.62 11.52
N SER A 69 24.43 3.38 11.79
CA SER A 69 24.79 2.64 13.01
C SER A 69 24.95 1.15 12.70
N SER A 70 25.92 0.49 13.33
CA SER A 70 26.13 -0.97 13.21
C SER A 70 24.90 -1.77 13.66
N ASP A 71 24.11 -1.22 14.58
CA ASP A 71 22.89 -1.87 15.09
C ASP A 71 21.83 -2.04 14.00
N TYR A 72 21.89 -1.23 12.94
CA TYR A 72 20.93 -1.27 11.84
C TYR A 72 21.26 -2.34 10.81
N THR A 73 22.44 -2.97 10.89
CA THR A 73 22.93 -3.89 9.85
C THR A 73 22.00 -5.07 9.63
N SER A 74 21.40 -5.59 10.70
CA SER A 74 20.48 -6.74 10.68
C SER A 74 19.02 -6.37 10.49
N PHE A 75 18.69 -5.07 10.40
CA PHE A 75 17.31 -4.63 10.21
C PHE A 75 16.86 -4.97 8.79
N LYS A 76 15.58 -5.33 8.64
CA LYS A 76 15.03 -5.68 7.32
C LYS A 76 15.07 -4.49 6.39
N SER A 77 15.45 -4.71 5.13
CA SER A 77 15.46 -3.68 4.10
C SER A 77 14.06 -3.13 3.79
N THR A 78 13.01 -3.94 3.99
CA THR A 78 11.59 -3.54 3.87
C THR A 78 11.15 -2.48 4.88
N GLU A 79 11.95 -2.19 5.92
CA GLU A 79 11.69 -1.12 6.88
C GLU A 79 12.12 0.27 6.37
N LEU A 80 12.79 0.36 5.22
CA LEU A 80 13.15 1.65 4.63
C LEU A 80 11.89 2.39 4.15
N ALA A 81 11.79 3.66 4.53
CA ALA A 81 10.68 4.53 4.18
C ALA A 81 10.78 4.97 2.71
N GLU A 82 9.61 5.02 2.04
CA GLU A 82 9.54 5.51 0.67
C GLU A 82 10.02 6.95 0.53
N MET A 83 10.77 7.20 -0.54
CA MET A 83 11.21 8.54 -0.93
C MET A 83 11.41 8.63 -2.44
N PHE A 84 11.29 9.85 -2.96
CA PHE A 84 11.26 10.09 -4.39
C PHE A 84 12.28 11.16 -4.77
N GLY A 85 13.17 10.81 -5.70
CA GLY A 85 14.01 11.74 -6.46
C GLY A 85 14.89 12.66 -5.61
N LYS A 86 15.48 12.16 -4.52
CA LYS A 86 16.40 12.95 -3.70
C LYS A 86 17.70 13.18 -4.46
N SER A 87 18.14 14.45 -4.53
CA SER A 87 19.36 14.82 -5.24
C SER A 87 20.60 14.34 -4.51
N ALA A 88 21.46 13.61 -5.23
CA ALA A 88 22.76 13.11 -4.78
C ALA A 88 23.91 13.67 -5.63
N ILE A 89 23.70 14.87 -6.20
CA ILE A 89 24.67 15.60 -7.04
C ILE A 89 25.83 16.10 -6.16
N GLU A 90 27.05 16.19 -6.72
CA GLU A 90 28.22 16.82 -6.08
C GLU A 90 28.60 16.20 -4.72
N ASP A 91 28.70 14.87 -4.65
CA ASP A 91 29.10 14.15 -3.41
C ASP A 91 28.15 14.35 -2.22
N ASN A 92 26.94 14.88 -2.47
CA ASN A 92 25.96 15.14 -1.44
C ASN A 92 25.34 13.85 -0.88
N TRP A 93 25.32 13.74 0.45
CA TRP A 93 24.70 12.61 1.15
C TRP A 93 23.18 12.71 1.13
N VAL A 94 22.54 11.64 0.65
CA VAL A 94 21.11 11.38 0.77
C VAL A 94 20.89 10.35 1.86
N TYR A 95 19.99 10.63 2.78
CA TYR A 95 19.65 9.74 3.88
C TYR A 95 18.42 8.91 3.53
N LEU A 96 18.57 7.58 3.57
CA LEU A 96 17.49 6.61 3.54
C LEU A 96 16.97 6.40 4.96
N ASP A 97 15.75 6.86 5.20
CA ASP A 97 15.13 6.83 6.52
C ASP A 97 14.46 5.47 6.78
N MET A 98 14.41 5.07 8.04
CA MET A 98 13.50 4.04 8.55
C MET A 98 12.63 4.63 9.68
N PRO A 99 11.52 3.98 10.06
CA PRO A 99 10.80 4.34 11.26
C PRO A 99 11.71 4.25 12.50
N ASN A 100 11.60 5.21 13.43
CA ASN A 100 12.49 5.26 14.58
C ASN A 100 12.16 4.18 15.62
N ARG A 101 10.94 4.21 16.16
CA ARG A 101 10.48 3.26 17.18
C ARG A 101 9.06 2.82 16.89
N ALA A 102 8.76 1.54 17.08
CA ALA A 102 7.39 1.05 17.14
C ALA A 102 6.62 1.85 18.22
N ILE A 103 5.34 2.14 17.95
CA ILE A 103 4.48 2.74 18.96
C ILE A 103 3.95 1.56 19.77
N ASP A 104 4.37 1.45 21.02
CA ASP A 104 4.03 0.29 21.85
C ASP A 104 2.65 0.42 22.50
N ASP A 105 2.10 1.64 22.57
CA ASP A 105 0.92 1.95 23.40
C ASP A 105 -0.28 2.42 22.55
N PHE A 106 -0.88 1.52 21.77
CA PHE A 106 -2.19 1.75 21.15
C PHE A 106 -3.14 0.59 21.47
N GLU A 107 -4.42 0.92 21.57
CA GLU A 107 -5.49 -0.06 21.74
C GLU A 107 -6.24 -0.19 20.41
N VAL A 108 -6.42 -1.43 19.97
CA VAL A 108 -7.29 -1.73 18.83
C VAL A 108 -8.64 -2.15 19.37
N PHE A 109 -9.70 -1.47 18.94
CA PHE A 109 -11.08 -1.83 19.22
C PHE A 109 -11.67 -2.55 17.99
N PRO A 110 -11.45 -3.88 17.84
CA PRO A 110 -11.83 -4.61 16.62
C PRO A 110 -13.34 -4.56 16.35
N ASN A 111 -14.16 -4.49 17.39
CA ASN A 111 -15.61 -4.41 17.28
C ASN A 111 -16.11 -3.04 16.79
N ARG A 112 -15.27 -2.00 16.85
CA ARG A 112 -15.60 -0.63 16.43
C ARG A 112 -14.87 -0.23 15.15
N GLY A 113 -13.83 -0.97 14.77
CA GLY A 113 -12.93 -0.59 13.68
C GLY A 113 -12.18 0.71 14.00
N GLU A 114 -11.77 0.86 15.27
CA GLU A 114 -11.09 2.06 15.77
C GLU A 114 -9.75 1.68 16.37
N ILE A 115 -8.75 2.55 16.19
CA ILE A 115 -7.47 2.48 16.88
C ILE A 115 -7.40 3.71 17.79
N TYR A 116 -7.16 3.46 19.07
CA TYR A 116 -7.14 4.49 20.10
C TYR A 116 -5.76 4.60 20.72
N ARG A 117 -5.37 5.85 21.00
CA ARG A 117 -4.19 6.16 21.77
C ARG A 117 -4.50 7.31 22.72
N TYR A 118 -4.34 7.06 24.01
CA TYR A 118 -4.63 8.05 25.06
C TYR A 118 -3.83 9.35 24.88
N ALA A 119 -2.54 9.22 24.54
CA ALA A 119 -1.63 10.35 24.34
C ALA A 119 -1.75 11.02 22.94
N GLY A 120 -2.82 10.75 22.19
CA GLY A 120 -3.01 11.23 20.82
C GLY A 120 -2.08 10.54 19.82
N TRP A 121 -2.08 10.98 18.56
CA TRP A 121 -1.14 10.51 17.55
C TRP A 121 0.07 11.46 17.47
N PRO A 122 1.28 10.96 17.19
CA PRO A 122 2.44 11.83 17.06
C PRO A 122 2.23 12.84 15.93
N GLU A 123 2.56 14.10 16.19
CA GLU A 123 2.52 15.15 15.17
C GLU A 123 3.54 14.86 14.05
N GLY A 124 3.16 15.19 12.81
CA GLY A 124 4.03 15.04 11.65
C GLY A 124 3.27 14.65 10.38
N ASN A 125 3.97 14.75 9.25
CA ASN A 125 3.44 14.39 7.94
C ASN A 125 3.93 12.99 7.54
N ARG A 126 3.00 12.10 7.13
CA ARG A 126 3.32 10.74 6.64
C ARG A 126 4.22 9.94 7.61
N ASN A 127 3.92 10.05 8.91
CA ASN A 127 4.66 9.45 10.02
C ASN A 127 3.92 8.26 10.66
N ILE A 128 2.66 8.00 10.29
CA ILE A 128 1.85 6.88 10.77
C ILE A 128 1.66 5.90 9.62
N PHE A 129 2.10 4.66 9.85
CA PHE A 129 1.92 3.54 8.95
C PHE A 129 1.08 2.49 9.68
N ILE A 130 -0.01 2.07 9.05
CA ILE A 130 -0.94 1.06 9.58
C ILE A 130 -0.96 -0.09 8.59
N GLU A 131 -0.55 -1.26 9.05
CA GLU A 131 -0.73 -2.52 8.35
C GLU A 131 -1.84 -3.30 9.06
N ASP A 132 -2.90 -3.63 8.34
CA ASP A 132 -4.08 -4.32 8.89
C ASP A 132 -4.60 -5.37 7.91
N THR A 133 -5.10 -6.48 8.45
CA THR A 133 -5.79 -7.53 7.70
C THR A 133 -7.28 -7.49 8.04
N ALA A 134 -8.03 -6.65 7.32
CA ALA A 134 -9.46 -6.46 7.53
C ALA A 134 -10.32 -7.39 6.66
N GLY A 135 -11.55 -7.65 7.13
CA GLY A 135 -12.59 -8.32 6.36
C GLY A 135 -12.94 -9.74 6.83
N TYR A 136 -13.96 -10.31 6.20
CA TYR A 136 -14.32 -11.71 6.44
C TYR A 136 -13.44 -12.64 5.61
N SER A 137 -12.97 -13.70 6.24
CA SER A 137 -12.37 -14.83 5.53
C SER A 137 -13.44 -15.68 4.83
N SER A 138 -13.01 -16.64 4.01
CA SER A 138 -13.92 -17.60 3.38
C SER A 138 -14.74 -18.42 4.39
N THR A 139 -14.21 -18.65 5.59
CA THR A 139 -14.87 -19.43 6.65
C THR A 139 -15.67 -18.55 7.63
N THR A 140 -15.30 -17.27 7.79
CA THR A 140 -15.95 -16.35 8.75
C THR A 140 -17.04 -15.49 8.13
N MET A 141 -17.20 -15.50 6.79
CA MET A 141 -18.23 -14.70 6.12
C MET A 141 -19.65 -15.16 6.48
N PRO A 142 -20.52 -14.28 7.02
CA PRO A 142 -21.90 -14.62 7.34
C PRO A 142 -22.67 -15.17 6.13
N LYS A 143 -23.45 -16.24 6.34
CA LYS A 143 -24.25 -16.89 5.27
C LYS A 143 -25.16 -15.93 4.53
N ASN A 144 -25.73 -14.93 5.24
CA ASN A 144 -26.57 -13.91 4.64
C ASN A 144 -25.79 -13.02 3.65
N LEU A 145 -24.56 -12.61 4.00
CA LEU A 145 -23.72 -11.85 3.07
C LEU A 145 -23.34 -12.69 1.84
N GLN A 146 -23.01 -13.96 2.04
CA GLN A 146 -22.76 -14.88 0.92
C GLN A 146 -23.98 -15.00 0.00
N LEU A 147 -25.19 -15.07 0.57
CA LEU A 147 -26.43 -15.10 -0.18
C LEU A 147 -26.67 -13.80 -0.96
N ALA A 148 -26.45 -12.64 -0.33
CA ALA A 148 -26.58 -11.35 -0.99
C ALA A 148 -25.66 -11.25 -2.22
N VAL A 149 -24.40 -11.67 -2.09
CA VAL A 149 -23.46 -11.74 -3.21
C VAL A 149 -23.98 -12.67 -4.31
N LYS A 150 -24.46 -13.87 -3.97
CA LYS A 150 -25.03 -14.82 -4.94
C LYS A 150 -26.24 -14.23 -5.69
N ILE A 151 -27.12 -13.52 -5.00
CA ILE A 151 -28.28 -12.84 -5.62
C ILE A 151 -27.81 -11.79 -6.63
N ILE A 152 -26.85 -10.95 -6.23
CA ILE A 152 -26.28 -9.91 -7.10
C ILE A 152 -25.61 -10.54 -8.32
N THR A 153 -24.74 -11.53 -8.13
CA THR A 153 -24.05 -12.23 -9.22
C THR A 153 -25.04 -12.89 -10.17
N LYS A 154 -26.08 -13.55 -9.64
CA LYS A 154 -27.13 -14.16 -10.46
C LYS A 154 -27.88 -13.11 -11.29
N ALA A 155 -28.26 -11.98 -10.68
CA ALA A 155 -28.98 -10.91 -11.37
C ALA A 155 -28.13 -10.28 -12.50
N ILE A 156 -26.85 -10.02 -12.24
CA ILE A 156 -25.90 -9.52 -13.26
C ILE A 156 -25.76 -10.53 -14.40
N TYR A 157 -25.62 -11.81 -14.07
CA TYR A 157 -25.52 -12.88 -15.07
C TYR A 157 -26.78 -12.98 -15.94
N GLN A 158 -27.97 -12.91 -15.33
CA GLN A 158 -29.24 -12.92 -16.06
C GLN A 158 -29.38 -11.71 -16.98
N LYS A 159 -29.10 -10.50 -16.47
CA LYS A 159 -29.11 -9.27 -17.28
C LYS A 159 -28.18 -9.38 -18.50
N ARG A 160 -27.02 -10.04 -18.34
CA ARG A 160 -26.07 -10.27 -19.44
C ARG A 160 -26.61 -11.25 -20.46
N LYS A 161 -27.16 -12.37 -19.99
CA LYS A 161 -27.68 -13.45 -20.84
C LYS A 161 -28.87 -12.98 -21.68
N GLU A 162 -29.69 -12.10 -21.13
CA GLU A 162 -30.87 -11.54 -21.77
C GLU A 162 -30.58 -10.25 -22.56
N GLU A 163 -29.33 -9.77 -22.56
CA GLU A 163 -28.89 -8.53 -23.23
C GLU A 163 -29.68 -7.28 -22.79
N ILE A 164 -30.20 -7.27 -21.56
CA ILE A 164 -31.05 -6.19 -21.03
C ILE A 164 -30.28 -5.12 -20.22
N PHE A 165 -28.95 -5.06 -20.36
CA PHE A 165 -28.16 -4.02 -19.69
C PHE A 165 -28.57 -2.61 -20.18
N GLY A 166 -28.91 -1.73 -19.25
CA GLY A 166 -29.35 -0.35 -19.55
C GLY A 166 -30.81 -0.22 -19.99
N ILE A 167 -31.55 -1.32 -20.12
CA ILE A 167 -32.98 -1.29 -20.47
C ILE A 167 -33.81 -1.12 -19.20
N LYS A 168 -34.50 0.02 -19.05
CA LYS A 168 -35.41 0.29 -17.92
C LYS A 168 -36.77 -0.35 -18.10
N ASN A 169 -37.30 -0.28 -19.32
CA ASN A 169 -38.58 -0.87 -19.71
C ASN A 169 -38.50 -1.28 -21.19
N TYR A 170 -39.14 -2.38 -21.55
CA TYR A 170 -39.34 -2.75 -22.96
C TYR A 170 -40.69 -3.44 -23.15
N ARG A 171 -41.29 -3.21 -24.33
CA ARG A 171 -42.60 -3.74 -24.70
C ARG A 171 -42.52 -4.40 -26.06
N VAL A 172 -43.01 -5.63 -26.17
CA VAL A 172 -43.14 -6.39 -27.43
C VAL A 172 -44.57 -6.89 -27.53
N GLY A 173 -45.37 -6.26 -28.40
CA GLY A 173 -46.81 -6.53 -28.51
C GLY A 173 -47.57 -6.23 -27.22
N ASP A 174 -48.26 -7.24 -26.70
CA ASP A 174 -49.01 -7.18 -25.44
C ASP A 174 -48.15 -7.48 -24.21
N VAL A 175 -46.90 -7.90 -24.40
CA VAL A 175 -45.96 -8.15 -23.30
C VAL A 175 -45.23 -6.87 -22.93
N ASN A 176 -45.35 -6.45 -21.68
CA ASN A 176 -44.63 -5.31 -21.11
C ASN A 176 -43.73 -5.79 -19.97
N VAL A 177 -42.43 -5.54 -20.05
CA VAL A 177 -41.46 -5.86 -19.01
C VAL A 177 -40.87 -4.56 -18.47
N THR A 178 -41.01 -4.37 -17.17
CA THR A 178 -40.38 -3.26 -16.43
C THR A 178 -39.29 -3.85 -15.56
N CYS A 179 -38.05 -3.44 -15.81
CA CYS A 179 -36.91 -3.83 -14.99
C CYS A 179 -36.97 -3.06 -13.67
N GLU A 180 -36.58 -3.69 -12.56
CA GLU A 180 -36.46 -2.96 -11.29
C GLU A 180 -35.46 -1.81 -11.44
N ASP A 181 -35.82 -0.65 -10.88
CA ASP A 181 -34.94 0.52 -10.88
C ASP A 181 -33.80 0.30 -9.88
N GLY A 182 -32.57 0.55 -10.32
CA GLY A 182 -31.34 0.33 -9.55
C GLY A 182 -30.50 -0.86 -10.00
N ASP A 183 -29.22 -0.81 -9.64
CA ASP A 183 -28.23 -1.82 -10.06
C ASP A 183 -28.23 -3.07 -9.17
N VAL A 184 -28.82 -2.99 -7.98
CA VAL A 184 -28.79 -4.03 -6.95
C VAL A 184 -30.21 -4.54 -6.68
N PRO A 185 -30.47 -5.87 -6.75
CA PRO A 185 -31.77 -6.45 -6.41
C PRO A 185 -32.22 -6.08 -4.99
N LYS A 186 -33.52 -5.81 -4.81
CA LYS A 186 -34.07 -5.38 -3.52
C LYS A 186 -33.85 -6.39 -2.40
N GLU A 187 -33.84 -7.69 -2.72
CA GLU A 187 -33.58 -8.77 -1.76
C GLU A 187 -32.15 -8.70 -1.23
N ALA A 188 -31.18 -8.42 -2.11
CA ALA A 188 -29.80 -8.24 -1.70
C ALA A 188 -29.65 -6.96 -0.85
N LEU A 189 -30.31 -5.87 -1.24
CA LEU A 189 -30.32 -4.63 -0.45
C LEU A 189 -30.90 -4.83 0.96
N ALA A 190 -31.98 -5.60 1.10
CA ALA A 190 -32.58 -5.91 2.40
C ALA A 190 -31.65 -6.69 3.33
N ILE A 191 -30.73 -7.49 2.77
CA ILE A 191 -29.68 -8.16 3.53
C ILE A 191 -28.57 -7.18 3.88
N LEU A 192 -28.06 -6.45 2.89
CA LEU A 192 -26.93 -5.54 3.03
C LEU A 192 -27.21 -4.39 4.01
N SER A 193 -28.46 -3.93 4.11
CA SER A 193 -28.87 -2.89 5.05
C SER A 193 -28.58 -3.25 6.51
N ARG A 194 -28.56 -4.55 6.85
CA ARG A 194 -28.23 -5.06 8.19
C ARG A 194 -26.73 -4.98 8.51
N PHE A 195 -25.89 -4.88 7.49
CA PHE A 195 -24.43 -4.80 7.62
C PHE A 195 -23.90 -3.38 7.42
N LYS A 196 -24.76 -2.42 7.13
CA LYS A 196 -24.39 -1.02 6.99
C LYS A 196 -24.06 -0.46 8.37
N ARG A 197 -22.90 0.16 8.52
CA ARG A 197 -22.55 0.93 9.72
C ARG A 197 -23.55 2.09 9.86
N VAL A 198 -24.27 2.13 10.97
CA VAL A 198 -25.06 3.30 11.36
C VAL A 198 -24.08 4.30 11.97
N LEU A 199 -23.94 5.46 11.34
CA LEU A 199 -23.24 6.59 11.95
C LEU A 199 -24.21 7.18 12.97
N ILE A 200 -23.85 7.07 14.25
CA ILE A 200 -24.57 7.69 15.37
C ILE A 200 -23.82 8.98 15.72
#